data_AF-A0A4Q3BW60-F1
#
_entry.id   AF-A0A4Q3BW60-F1
#
_cell.length_a   1.000
_cell.length_b   1.000
_cell.length_c   1.000
_cell.angle_alpha   90.00
_cell.angle_beta   90.00
_cell.angle_gamma   90.00
#
_symmetry.space_group_name_H-M   'P 1'
#
loop_
_entity.id
_entity.type
_entity.pdbx_description
1 polymer ?
#
loop_
_entity_poly.entity_id
_entity_poly.type
_entity_poly.pdbx_seq_one_letter_code
_entity_poly.pdbx_strand_id
1 'polypeptide(L)'
;METHYISSDHLSLEEISRIISSKKILALSDSAKAKILKCRKYLDDKLNNTDALMYGINTGFGSLCDIKIDPGSLRQLQDNLVRSHACGVGEKVPQPIVKLMLLLKIQSLSYGYSGVQLQTVDRLIFFYNNDLLPVVFEKGCEVTNPGWPETEIIPSLLGNGERDSINRAVDAAKNADVIIAVLGEDEKTVGESLSRTSLDLPGRQQQFLEALYATGKPVVLVLINGQPLTINWANRFVPAILGAGFHGPSGGKAVAEALFGEYNPGGKLSMTWPKTVGQIELNFPYKPGSQAGQSASDDPNGFGRTRVNGPLYPFGYGLSYTSF
;
A
#
# COMPACT_ATOMS: atom_id res chain seq x y z
N MET A 1 21.33 -29.32 -17.91
CA MET A 1 20.32 -29.06 -16.86
C MET A 1 19.10 -29.88 -17.19
N GLU A 2 18.46 -30.48 -16.18
CA GLU A 2 17.23 -31.24 -16.38
C GLU A 2 16.05 -30.27 -16.58
N THR A 3 15.16 -30.57 -17.54
CA THR A 3 13.99 -29.73 -17.84
C THR A 3 12.77 -30.22 -17.08
N HIS A 4 12.08 -29.33 -16.37
CA HIS A 4 10.74 -29.57 -15.86
C HIS A 4 9.72 -28.99 -16.85
N TYR A 5 8.79 -29.83 -17.30
CA TYR A 5 7.70 -29.41 -18.18
C TYR A 5 6.52 -28.96 -17.34
N ILE A 6 6.22 -27.66 -17.40
CA ILE A 6 5.04 -27.06 -16.77
C ILE A 6 3.80 -27.53 -17.53
N SER A 7 3.01 -28.38 -16.87
CA SER A 7 1.70 -28.84 -17.35
C SER A 7 0.58 -28.02 -16.70
N SER A 8 -0.66 -28.51 -16.78
CA SER A 8 -1.79 -27.94 -16.05
C SER A 8 -2.13 -28.69 -14.77
N ASP A 9 -1.29 -29.66 -14.38
CA ASP A 9 -1.47 -30.41 -13.15
C ASP A 9 -0.98 -29.58 -11.96
N HIS A 10 -1.57 -29.78 -10.80
CA HIS A 10 -1.11 -29.08 -9.60
C HIS A 10 0.27 -29.59 -9.17
N LEU A 11 1.18 -28.67 -8.85
CA LEU A 11 2.48 -29.00 -8.27
C LEU A 11 2.34 -29.25 -6.77
N SER A 12 2.86 -30.37 -6.28
CA SER A 12 3.00 -30.60 -4.84
C SER A 12 4.17 -29.78 -4.25
N LEU A 13 4.20 -29.63 -2.92
CA LEU A 13 5.31 -28.96 -2.24
C LEU A 13 6.64 -29.70 -2.45
N GLU A 14 6.61 -31.03 -2.51
CA GLU A 14 7.77 -31.88 -2.80
C GLU A 14 8.29 -31.66 -4.22
N GLU A 15 7.39 -31.53 -5.20
CA GLU A 15 7.75 -31.24 -6.60
C GLU A 15 8.36 -29.85 -6.74
N ILE A 16 7.75 -28.83 -6.12
CA ILE A 16 8.29 -27.47 -6.08
C ILE A 16 9.70 -27.49 -5.47
N SER A 17 9.85 -28.15 -4.33
CA SER A 17 11.15 -28.29 -3.65
C SER A 17 12.18 -28.96 -4.56
N ARG A 18 11.80 -30.02 -5.28
CA ARG A 18 12.67 -30.74 -6.22
C ARG A 18 13.09 -29.87 -7.41
N ILE A 19 12.16 -29.12 -8.00
CA ILE A 19 12.43 -28.21 -9.12
C ILE A 19 13.48 -27.16 -8.72
N ILE A 20 13.29 -26.54 -7.56
CA ILE A 20 14.17 -25.48 -7.05
C ILE A 20 15.54 -26.05 -6.63
N SER A 21 15.58 -27.09 -5.81
CA SER A 21 16.82 -27.68 -5.30
C SER A 21 17.70 -28.28 -6.40
N SER A 22 17.07 -28.90 -7.41
CA SER A 22 17.77 -29.50 -8.55
C SER A 22 18.12 -28.49 -9.65
N LYS A 23 17.78 -27.20 -9.47
CA LYS A 23 18.00 -26.11 -10.43
C LYS A 23 17.50 -26.47 -11.83
N LYS A 24 16.30 -27.07 -11.92
CA LYS A 24 15.71 -27.44 -13.21
C LYS A 24 15.39 -26.19 -14.02
N ILE A 25 15.54 -26.27 -15.34
CA ILE A 25 14.99 -25.26 -16.25
C ILE A 25 13.55 -25.60 -16.58
N LEU A 26 12.74 -24.60 -16.90
CA LEU A 26 11.33 -24.76 -17.22
C LEU A 26 11.11 -24.74 -18.74
N ALA A 27 10.13 -25.53 -19.19
CA ALA A 27 9.52 -25.42 -20.50
C ALA A 27 8.01 -25.66 -20.37
N LEU A 28 7.18 -25.06 -21.22
CA LEU A 28 5.76 -25.41 -21.25
C LEU A 28 5.55 -26.75 -21.94
N SER A 29 4.66 -27.59 -21.39
CA SER A 29 4.12 -28.73 -22.13
C SER A 29 3.25 -28.26 -23.30
N ASP A 30 3.09 -29.11 -24.31
CA ASP A 30 2.21 -28.80 -25.45
C ASP A 30 0.75 -28.65 -25.02
N SER A 31 0.33 -29.39 -23.99
CA SER A 31 -1.00 -29.24 -23.39
C SER A 31 -1.21 -27.87 -22.73
N ALA A 32 -0.21 -27.36 -22.01
CA ALA A 32 -0.26 -26.02 -21.40
C ALA A 32 -0.29 -24.92 -22.48
N LYS A 33 0.57 -25.03 -23.51
CA LYS A 33 0.57 -24.10 -24.66
C LYS A 33 -0.79 -24.05 -25.33
N ALA A 34 -1.39 -25.21 -25.60
CA ALA A 34 -2.70 -25.30 -26.24
C ALA A 34 -3.80 -24.61 -25.40
N LYS A 35 -3.78 -24.76 -24.07
CA LYS A 35 -4.74 -24.08 -23.19
C LYS A 35 -4.56 -22.57 -23.16
N ILE A 36 -3.32 -22.07 -23.08
CA ILE A 36 -3.02 -20.64 -23.15
C ILE A 36 -3.54 -20.06 -24.47
N LEU A 37 -3.21 -20.68 -25.60
CA LEU A 37 -3.66 -20.24 -26.92
C LEU A 37 -5.18 -20.27 -27.08
N LYS A 38 -5.83 -21.32 -26.57
CA LYS A 38 -7.30 -21.43 -26.57
C LYS A 38 -7.96 -20.29 -25.79
N CYS A 39 -7.48 -20.01 -24.58
CA CYS A 39 -7.99 -18.93 -23.74
C CYS A 39 -7.76 -17.55 -24.37
N ARG A 40 -6.56 -17.34 -24.95
CA ARG A 40 -6.25 -16.09 -25.65
C ARG A 40 -7.16 -15.87 -26.85
N LYS A 41 -7.36 -16.91 -27.68
CA LYS A 41 -8.28 -16.86 -28.81
C LYS A 41 -9.71 -16.55 -28.36
N TYR A 42 -10.19 -17.19 -27.30
CA TYR A 42 -11.52 -16.87 -26.74
C TYR A 42 -11.65 -15.39 -26.38
N LEU A 43 -10.63 -14.82 -25.72
CA LEU A 43 -10.64 -13.41 -25.35
C LEU A 43 -10.62 -12.50 -26.59
N ASP A 44 -9.75 -12.78 -27.56
CA ASP A 44 -9.65 -11.99 -28.80
C ASP A 44 -10.96 -12.05 -29.61
N ASP A 45 -11.55 -13.24 -29.76
CA ASP A 45 -12.83 -13.43 -30.43
C ASP A 45 -13.93 -12.65 -29.70
N LYS A 46 -13.94 -12.63 -28.36
CA LYS A 46 -14.95 -11.91 -27.58
C LYS A 46 -14.80 -10.39 -27.68
N LEU A 47 -13.58 -9.87 -27.70
CA LEU A 47 -13.30 -8.44 -27.90
C LEU A 47 -13.67 -7.96 -29.31
N ASN A 48 -13.50 -8.81 -30.33
CA ASN A 48 -13.81 -8.45 -31.72
C ASN A 48 -15.31 -8.59 -32.07
N ASN A 49 -16.04 -9.47 -31.37
CA ASN A 49 -17.42 -9.79 -31.72
C ASN A 49 -18.46 -9.22 -30.74
N THR A 50 -18.04 -8.58 -29.65
CA THR A 50 -18.96 -8.04 -28.65
C THR A 50 -18.51 -6.68 -28.14
N ASP A 51 -19.45 -5.78 -27.89
CA ASP A 51 -19.22 -4.52 -27.17
C ASP A 51 -19.20 -4.71 -25.64
N ALA A 52 -19.02 -5.94 -25.16
CA ALA A 52 -19.07 -6.26 -23.74
C ALA A 52 -17.93 -5.56 -22.99
N LEU A 53 -18.29 -4.93 -21.87
CA LEU A 53 -17.31 -4.38 -20.93
C LEU A 53 -16.63 -5.51 -20.16
N MET A 54 -15.31 -5.45 -20.08
CA MET A 54 -14.43 -6.43 -19.48
C MET A 54 -13.43 -5.72 -18.59
N TYR A 55 -13.55 -6.00 -17.29
CA TYR A 55 -12.73 -5.39 -16.25
C TYR A 55 -11.23 -5.50 -16.57
N GLY A 56 -10.56 -4.35 -16.59
CA GLY A 56 -9.12 -4.26 -16.82
C GLY A 56 -8.64 -4.62 -18.23
N ILE A 57 -9.57 -4.84 -19.17
CA ILE A 57 -9.26 -5.09 -20.59
C ILE A 57 -9.70 -3.90 -21.43
N ASN A 58 -10.98 -3.52 -21.35
CA ASN A 58 -11.54 -2.34 -22.01
C ASN A 58 -12.29 -1.41 -21.04
N THR A 59 -12.06 -1.59 -19.73
CA THR A 59 -12.46 -0.66 -18.68
C THR A 59 -11.29 -0.28 -17.79
N GLY A 60 -11.50 0.74 -16.94
CA GLY A 60 -10.54 1.11 -15.90
C GLY A 60 -10.40 0.06 -14.79
N PHE A 61 -9.59 0.38 -13.78
CA PHE A 61 -9.29 -0.49 -12.64
C PHE A 61 -9.85 0.11 -11.34
N GLY A 62 -10.14 -0.75 -10.36
CA GLY A 62 -10.66 -0.30 -9.06
C GLY A 62 -11.95 0.49 -9.21
N SER A 63 -12.01 1.69 -8.62
CA SER A 63 -13.17 2.60 -8.70
C SER A 63 -13.52 3.06 -10.12
N LEU A 64 -12.62 2.87 -11.09
CA LEU A 64 -12.84 3.19 -12.50
C LEU A 64 -13.31 1.97 -13.32
N CYS A 65 -13.73 0.89 -12.67
CA CYS A 65 -14.14 -0.36 -13.33
C CYS A 65 -15.30 -0.20 -14.32
N ASP A 66 -16.16 0.79 -14.11
CA ASP A 66 -17.33 1.08 -14.95
C ASP A 66 -17.01 2.05 -16.11
N ILE A 67 -15.80 2.59 -16.17
CA ILE A 67 -15.38 3.53 -17.20
C ILE A 67 -14.87 2.76 -18.42
N LYS A 68 -15.61 2.83 -19.54
CA LYS A 68 -15.18 2.29 -20.83
C LYS A 68 -13.95 3.05 -21.35
N ILE A 69 -12.95 2.33 -21.82
CA ILE A 69 -11.73 2.88 -22.39
C ILE A 69 -11.76 2.74 -23.91
N ASP A 70 -11.33 3.80 -24.60
CA ASP A 70 -11.20 3.80 -26.05
C ASP A 70 -10.19 2.73 -26.53
N PRO A 71 -10.50 1.96 -27.60
CA PRO A 71 -9.61 0.94 -28.15
C PRO A 71 -8.19 1.44 -28.46
N GLY A 72 -8.04 2.69 -28.93
CA GLY A 72 -6.75 3.30 -29.22
C GLY A 72 -5.92 3.60 -27.97
N SER A 73 -6.55 3.64 -26.80
CA SER A 73 -5.92 3.95 -25.51
C SER A 73 -5.58 2.71 -24.67
N LEU A 74 -5.99 1.51 -25.09
CA LEU A 74 -5.83 0.28 -24.29
C LEU A 74 -4.36 -0.04 -23.95
N ARG A 75 -3.44 0.23 -24.87
CA ARG A 75 -2.00 0.07 -24.60
C ARG A 75 -1.53 1.00 -23.49
N GLN A 76 -1.91 2.28 -23.58
CA GLN A 76 -1.55 3.28 -22.57
C GLN A 76 -2.16 2.94 -21.21
N LEU A 77 -3.39 2.41 -21.18
CA LEU A 77 -4.04 1.92 -19.97
C LEU A 77 -3.22 0.81 -19.29
N GLN A 78 -2.75 -0.20 -20.03
CA GLN A 78 -1.94 -1.28 -19.47
C GLN A 78 -0.54 -0.79 -19.02
N ASP A 79 0.08 0.13 -19.77
CA ASP A 79 1.35 0.75 -19.36
C ASP A 79 1.18 1.55 -18.06
N ASN A 80 0.08 2.30 -17.94
CA ASN A 80 -0.25 3.06 -16.74
C ASN A 80 -0.54 2.14 -15.55
N LEU A 81 -1.21 1.01 -15.76
CA LEU A 81 -1.46 0.02 -14.70
C LEU A 81 -0.14 -0.45 -14.08
N VAL A 82 0.82 -0.88 -14.91
CA VAL A 82 2.10 -1.37 -14.42
C VAL A 82 2.84 -0.27 -13.66
N ARG A 83 2.82 0.97 -14.16
CA ARG A 83 3.50 2.11 -13.52
C ARG A 83 2.86 2.52 -12.20
N SER A 84 1.53 2.61 -12.14
CA SER A 84 0.82 3.03 -10.94
C SER A 84 0.89 2.00 -9.81
N HIS A 85 1.07 0.72 -10.15
CA HIS A 85 1.20 -0.39 -9.19
C HIS A 85 2.66 -0.77 -8.89
N ALA A 86 3.63 -0.10 -9.52
CA ALA A 86 5.06 -0.24 -9.20
C ALA A 86 5.43 0.57 -7.94
N CYS A 87 4.67 0.35 -6.86
CA CYS A 87 4.76 1.07 -5.59
C CYS A 87 5.40 0.23 -4.47
N GLY A 88 6.16 -0.81 -4.83
CA GLY A 88 6.93 -1.60 -3.88
C GLY A 88 8.01 -0.74 -3.21
N VAL A 89 8.05 -0.76 -1.88
CA VAL A 89 9.03 -0.08 -1.02
C VAL A 89 9.48 -1.04 0.08
N GLY A 90 10.66 -0.82 0.66
CA GLY A 90 11.22 -1.66 1.74
C GLY A 90 12.42 -2.49 1.30
N GLU A 91 12.67 -3.60 1.99
CA GLU A 91 13.75 -4.52 1.63
C GLU A 91 13.43 -5.35 0.40
N LYS A 92 14.47 -5.84 -0.27
CA LYS A 92 14.29 -6.77 -1.38
C LYS A 92 13.92 -8.15 -0.85
N VAL A 93 12.81 -8.70 -1.36
CA VAL A 93 12.46 -10.12 -1.15
C VAL A 93 13.66 -10.99 -1.55
N PRO A 94 14.07 -11.95 -0.71
CA PRO A 94 15.19 -12.84 -1.02
C PRO A 94 15.04 -13.50 -2.39
N GLN A 95 16.13 -13.50 -3.16
CA GLN A 95 16.15 -14.02 -4.54
C GLN A 95 15.58 -15.45 -4.68
N PRO A 96 15.82 -16.40 -3.76
CA PRO A 96 15.18 -17.72 -3.83
C PRO A 96 13.64 -17.67 -3.77
N ILE A 97 13.08 -16.75 -3.00
CA ILE A 97 11.63 -16.54 -2.90
C ILE A 97 11.10 -15.89 -4.18
N VAL A 98 11.81 -14.90 -4.74
CA VAL A 98 11.44 -14.30 -6.04
C VAL A 98 11.44 -15.35 -7.15
N LYS A 99 12.42 -16.26 -7.15
CA LYS A 99 12.48 -17.36 -8.12
C LYS A 99 11.30 -18.33 -7.95
N LEU A 100 10.89 -18.61 -6.72
CA LEU A 100 9.67 -19.38 -6.43
C LEU A 100 8.41 -18.63 -6.91
N MET A 101 8.31 -17.32 -6.69
CA MET A 101 7.20 -16.50 -7.19
C MET A 101 7.07 -16.58 -8.71
N LEU A 102 8.17 -16.52 -9.45
CA LEU A 102 8.17 -16.70 -10.90
C LEU A 102 7.66 -18.08 -11.31
N LEU A 103 8.16 -19.16 -10.68
CA LEU A 103 7.70 -20.53 -10.93
C LEU A 103 6.18 -20.64 -10.74
N LEU A 104 5.67 -20.19 -9.59
CA LEU A 104 4.25 -20.26 -9.28
C LEU A 104 3.40 -19.38 -10.20
N LYS A 105 3.92 -18.22 -10.63
CA LYS A 105 3.25 -17.37 -11.62
C LYS A 105 3.16 -18.05 -12.98
N ILE A 106 4.23 -18.69 -13.45
CA ILE A 106 4.25 -19.46 -14.70
C ILE A 106 3.25 -20.62 -14.63
N GLN A 107 3.27 -21.38 -13.53
CA GLN A 107 2.32 -22.47 -13.26
C GLN A 107 0.87 -21.97 -13.23
N SER A 108 0.59 -20.83 -12.60
CA SER A 108 -0.76 -20.26 -12.57
C SER A 108 -1.26 -19.88 -13.97
N LEU A 109 -0.38 -19.33 -14.81
CA LEU A 109 -0.72 -18.95 -16.18
C LEU A 109 -0.89 -20.17 -17.12
N SER A 110 -0.21 -21.29 -16.84
CA SER A 110 -0.28 -22.52 -17.65
C SER A 110 -1.64 -23.23 -17.59
N TYR A 111 -2.46 -22.93 -16.58
CA TYR A 111 -3.83 -23.46 -16.50
C TYR A 111 -4.75 -22.94 -17.61
N GLY A 112 -4.41 -21.80 -18.24
CA GLY A 112 -5.14 -21.27 -19.39
C GLY A 112 -6.48 -20.60 -19.03
N TYR A 113 -6.52 -19.85 -17.93
CA TYR A 113 -7.71 -19.09 -17.50
C TYR A 113 -7.50 -17.57 -17.46
N SER A 114 -6.34 -17.07 -17.92
CA SER A 114 -5.94 -15.66 -17.75
C SER A 114 -6.08 -14.79 -19.01
N GLY A 115 -6.25 -15.39 -20.19
CA GLY A 115 -6.20 -14.66 -21.47
C GLY A 115 -4.82 -14.07 -21.81
N VAL A 116 -3.77 -14.50 -21.11
CA VAL A 116 -2.39 -14.05 -21.32
C VAL A 116 -1.87 -14.46 -22.70
N GLN A 117 -1.00 -13.63 -23.28
CA GLN A 117 -0.27 -14.00 -24.50
C GLN A 117 0.79 -15.06 -24.18
N LEU A 118 0.94 -16.05 -25.07
CA LEU A 118 1.96 -17.11 -24.92
C LEU A 118 3.38 -16.53 -24.76
N GLN A 119 3.69 -15.50 -25.54
CA GLN A 119 4.98 -14.80 -25.50
C GLN A 119 5.31 -14.22 -24.12
N THR A 120 4.30 -13.78 -23.36
CA THR A 120 4.49 -13.29 -21.98
C THR A 120 4.90 -14.43 -21.06
N VAL A 121 4.30 -15.61 -21.20
CA VAL A 121 4.67 -16.79 -20.39
C VAL A 121 6.06 -17.28 -20.77
N ASP A 122 6.39 -17.31 -22.07
CA ASP A 122 7.73 -17.65 -22.56
C ASP A 122 8.78 -16.67 -22.02
N ARG A 123 8.45 -15.38 -21.92
CA ARG A 123 9.34 -14.37 -21.32
C ARG A 123 9.57 -14.63 -19.82
N LEU A 124 8.54 -15.03 -19.07
CA LEU A 124 8.70 -15.39 -17.65
C LEU A 124 9.56 -16.65 -17.48
N ILE A 125 9.40 -17.65 -18.36
CA ILE A 125 10.25 -18.84 -18.39
C ILE A 125 11.69 -18.47 -18.73
N PHE A 126 11.89 -17.58 -19.70
CA PHE A 126 13.22 -17.05 -20.02
C PHE A 126 13.85 -16.38 -18.80
N PHE A 127 13.11 -15.56 -18.05
CA PHE A 127 13.60 -14.96 -16.81
C PHE A 127 13.99 -16.00 -15.75
N TYR A 128 13.13 -17.00 -15.52
CA TYR A 128 13.40 -18.07 -14.57
C TYR A 128 14.66 -18.88 -14.95
N ASN A 129 14.78 -19.25 -16.23
CA ASN A 129 15.87 -20.11 -16.73
C ASN A 129 17.23 -19.40 -16.75
N ASN A 130 17.24 -18.08 -16.83
CA ASN A 130 18.47 -17.27 -16.88
C ASN A 130 18.73 -16.51 -15.56
N ASP A 131 18.02 -16.83 -14.47
CA ASP A 131 18.15 -16.15 -13.18
C ASP A 131 17.99 -14.62 -13.28
N LEU A 132 17.16 -14.14 -14.21
CA LEU A 132 16.81 -12.72 -14.37
C LEU A 132 15.61 -12.39 -13.47
N LEU A 133 15.89 -12.32 -12.18
CA LEU A 133 14.88 -12.20 -11.14
C LEU A 133 14.48 -10.72 -10.91
N PRO A 134 13.18 -10.39 -10.89
CA PRO A 134 12.74 -9.02 -10.62
C PRO A 134 13.08 -8.59 -9.20
N VAL A 135 13.31 -7.29 -9.01
CA VAL A 135 13.39 -6.72 -7.66
C VAL A 135 11.97 -6.59 -7.12
N VAL A 136 11.64 -7.43 -6.13
CA VAL A 136 10.37 -7.37 -5.40
C VAL A 136 10.68 -6.83 -4.02
N PHE A 137 9.84 -5.92 -3.53
CA PHE A 137 10.00 -5.37 -2.19
C PHE A 137 9.10 -6.09 -1.18
N GLU A 138 9.60 -6.30 0.04
CA GLU A 138 8.83 -6.84 1.14
C GLU A 138 7.76 -5.83 1.59
N LYS A 139 6.53 -6.31 1.74
CA LYS A 139 5.45 -5.52 2.32
C LYS A 139 5.75 -5.25 3.80
N GLY A 140 5.52 -4.03 4.26
CA GLY A 140 5.64 -3.65 5.68
C GLY A 140 4.54 -4.25 6.55
N CYS A 141 3.57 -3.44 6.97
CA CYS A 141 2.37 -3.89 7.67
C CYS A 141 1.11 -3.70 6.81
N GLU A 142 0.07 -4.47 7.13
CA GLU A 142 -1.26 -4.24 6.59
C GLU A 142 -1.86 -2.94 7.16
N VAL A 143 -2.66 -2.22 6.36
CA VAL A 143 -3.38 -1.02 6.79
C VAL A 143 -4.43 -1.38 7.86
N THR A 144 -5.08 -2.53 7.71
CA THR A 144 -6.03 -3.09 8.68
C THR A 144 -5.53 -4.43 9.21
N ASN A 145 -6.06 -4.88 10.35
CA ASN A 145 -5.70 -6.15 10.96
C ASN A 145 -6.89 -7.14 10.92
N PRO A 146 -6.64 -8.45 11.14
CA PRO A 146 -7.72 -9.42 11.31
C PRO A 146 -8.70 -8.98 12.42
N GLY A 147 -10.00 -8.99 12.11
CA GLY A 147 -11.06 -8.52 13.01
C GLY A 147 -11.36 -7.01 12.92
N TRP A 148 -10.75 -6.28 11.99
CA TRP A 148 -11.18 -4.92 11.68
C TRP A 148 -12.60 -4.91 11.07
N PRO A 149 -13.50 -3.95 11.41
CA PRO A 149 -13.26 -2.76 12.24
C PRO A 149 -13.47 -2.94 13.75
N GLU A 150 -13.98 -4.09 14.22
CA GLU A 150 -14.25 -4.32 15.65
C GLU A 150 -13.00 -4.08 16.52
N THR A 151 -11.83 -4.46 16.00
CA THR A 151 -10.55 -4.27 16.69
C THR A 151 -10.09 -2.82 16.85
N GLU A 152 -10.71 -1.85 16.17
CA GLU A 152 -10.51 -0.42 16.48
C GLU A 152 -11.22 -0.01 17.78
N ILE A 153 -12.35 -0.67 18.09
CA ILE A 153 -13.14 -0.41 19.29
C ILE A 153 -12.62 -1.26 20.45
N ILE A 154 -12.32 -2.53 20.18
CA ILE A 154 -11.85 -3.52 21.17
C ILE A 154 -10.48 -4.04 20.72
N PRO A 155 -9.38 -3.41 21.17
CA PRO A 155 -8.04 -3.79 20.73
C PRO A 155 -7.72 -5.25 21.03
N SER A 156 -7.27 -5.98 20.01
CA SER A 156 -6.73 -7.34 20.16
C SER A 156 -5.20 -7.31 20.27
N LEU A 157 -4.62 -8.37 20.82
CA LEU A 157 -3.17 -8.55 20.86
C LEU A 157 -2.60 -8.79 19.45
N LEU A 158 -1.34 -8.40 19.23
CA LEU A 158 -0.61 -8.72 18.01
C LEU A 158 -0.56 -10.22 17.79
N GLY A 159 -1.05 -10.69 16.64
CA GLY A 159 -0.92 -12.07 16.18
C GLY A 159 0.51 -12.39 15.73
N ASN A 160 0.84 -13.68 15.67
CA ASN A 160 2.20 -14.12 15.32
C ASN A 160 2.66 -13.61 13.95
N GLY A 161 1.80 -13.68 12.92
CA GLY A 161 2.14 -13.16 11.59
C GLY A 161 2.39 -11.65 11.55
N GLU A 162 1.64 -10.88 12.36
CA GLU A 162 1.85 -9.43 12.49
C GLU A 162 3.21 -9.14 13.16
N ARG A 163 3.56 -9.89 14.22
CA ARG A 163 4.86 -9.79 14.90
C ARG A 163 6.01 -10.15 13.97
N ASP A 164 5.88 -11.23 13.20
CA ASP A 164 6.92 -11.67 12.27
C ASP A 164 7.17 -10.61 11.19
N SER A 165 6.11 -9.98 10.67
CA SER A 165 6.25 -8.89 9.69
C SER A 165 6.93 -7.67 10.29
N ILE A 166 6.55 -7.27 11.51
CA ILE A 166 7.21 -6.17 12.23
C ILE A 166 8.69 -6.49 12.46
N ASN A 167 9.01 -7.69 12.94
CA ASN A 167 10.39 -8.10 13.22
C ASN A 167 11.27 -8.08 11.98
N ARG A 168 10.77 -8.55 10.83
CA ARG A 168 11.51 -8.47 9.55
C ARG A 168 11.82 -7.02 9.16
N ALA A 169 10.83 -6.12 9.26
CA ALA A 169 11.05 -4.71 8.96
C ALA A 169 12.03 -4.04 9.96
N VAL A 170 12.00 -4.43 11.23
CA VAL A 170 12.96 -3.97 12.24
C VAL A 170 14.38 -4.46 11.93
N ASP A 171 14.54 -5.72 11.55
CA ASP A 171 15.84 -6.30 11.21
C ASP A 171 16.45 -5.66 9.96
N ALA A 172 15.62 -5.36 8.97
CA ALA A 172 15.99 -4.54 7.83
C ALA A 172 16.47 -3.15 8.25
N ALA A 173 15.63 -2.45 9.03
CA ALA A 173 15.87 -1.09 9.46
C ALA A 173 17.19 -0.91 10.23
N LYS A 174 17.63 -1.92 11.00
CA LYS A 174 18.93 -1.89 11.69
C LYS A 174 20.12 -1.64 10.75
N ASN A 175 20.01 -2.08 9.50
CA ASN A 175 21.06 -1.92 8.48
C ASN A 175 20.91 -0.66 7.63
N ALA A 176 19.83 0.12 7.80
CA ALA A 176 19.60 1.35 7.07
C ALA A 176 20.19 2.57 7.80
N ASP A 177 20.51 3.63 7.05
CA ASP A 177 20.91 4.92 7.62
C ASP A 177 19.69 5.75 8.06
N VAL A 178 18.61 5.67 7.28
CA VAL A 178 17.34 6.36 7.51
C VAL A 178 16.19 5.43 7.14
N ILE A 179 15.10 5.49 7.91
CA ILE A 179 13.87 4.75 7.65
C ILE A 179 12.83 5.70 7.06
N ILE A 180 12.29 5.38 5.88
CA ILE A 180 11.10 6.05 5.33
C ILE A 180 9.91 5.13 5.59
N ALA A 181 9.08 5.47 6.57
CA ALA A 181 7.88 4.72 6.93
C ALA A 181 6.67 5.33 6.22
N VAL A 182 6.06 4.61 5.29
CA VAL A 182 4.84 5.06 4.59
C VAL A 182 3.64 4.40 5.24
N LEU A 183 2.81 5.17 5.93
CA LEU A 183 1.67 4.70 6.73
C LEU A 183 0.43 5.57 6.48
N GLY A 184 -0.73 5.12 6.94
CA GLY A 184 -1.98 5.88 6.90
C GLY A 184 -3.17 4.99 6.55
N GLU A 185 -3.92 5.39 5.53
CA GLU A 185 -5.21 4.82 5.14
C GLU A 185 -5.17 4.36 3.67
N ASP A 186 -6.17 3.57 3.29
CA ASP A 186 -6.38 2.99 1.97
C ASP A 186 -7.85 3.12 1.54
N GLU A 187 -8.18 2.64 0.34
CA GLU A 187 -9.53 2.69 -0.22
C GLU A 187 -10.58 1.86 0.54
N LYS A 188 -10.18 1.08 1.54
CA LYS A 188 -11.10 0.33 2.42
C LYS A 188 -11.40 1.08 3.71
N THR A 189 -10.50 1.97 4.11
CA THR A 189 -10.57 2.71 5.37
C THR A 189 -11.02 4.15 5.18
N VAL A 190 -11.02 4.66 3.95
CA VAL A 190 -11.56 5.98 3.60
C VAL A 190 -12.28 5.94 2.26
N GLY A 191 -13.46 6.57 2.21
CA GLY A 191 -14.27 6.69 1.00
C GLY A 191 -15.73 7.00 1.30
N GLU A 192 -16.54 7.10 0.25
CA GLU A 192 -17.99 7.25 0.41
C GLU A 192 -18.56 6.03 1.13
N SER A 193 -19.24 6.25 2.25
CA SER A 193 -19.76 5.19 3.14
C SER A 193 -18.70 4.32 3.86
N LEU A 194 -17.42 4.71 3.82
CA LEU A 194 -16.34 4.00 4.52
C LEU A 194 -15.88 4.79 5.75
N SER A 195 -16.76 4.85 6.76
CA SER A 195 -16.48 5.51 8.03
C SER A 195 -15.61 4.64 8.94
N ARG A 196 -14.75 5.29 9.72
CA ARG A 196 -13.96 4.65 10.78
C ARG A 196 -14.48 5.00 12.15
N THR A 197 -14.13 4.17 13.13
CA THR A 197 -14.53 4.36 14.53
C THR A 197 -13.51 5.18 15.31
N SER A 198 -12.28 5.31 14.78
CA SER A 198 -11.20 6.11 15.34
C SER A 198 -10.48 6.92 14.24
N LEU A 199 -9.76 7.96 14.67
CA LEU A 199 -8.82 8.72 13.84
C LEU A 199 -7.37 8.28 14.04
N ASP A 200 -7.12 7.25 14.86
CA ASP A 200 -5.78 6.69 15.02
C ASP A 200 -5.31 6.02 13.72
N LEU A 201 -4.01 5.73 13.61
CA LEU A 201 -3.52 4.91 12.51
C LEU A 201 -4.21 3.53 12.54
N PRO A 202 -4.86 3.09 11.45
CA PRO A 202 -5.59 1.84 11.46
C PRO A 202 -4.65 0.64 11.58
N GLY A 203 -5.21 -0.49 12.01
CA GLY A 203 -4.47 -1.75 12.06
C GLY A 203 -3.38 -1.76 13.12
N ARG A 204 -2.19 -2.23 12.72
CA ARG A 204 -0.99 -2.32 13.59
C ARG A 204 0.08 -1.29 13.27
N GLN A 205 -0.30 -0.26 12.52
CA GLN A 205 0.65 0.73 12.01
C GLN A 205 1.32 1.52 13.13
N GLN A 206 0.62 1.80 14.23
CA GLN A 206 1.20 2.45 15.40
C GLN A 206 2.30 1.58 16.03
N GLN A 207 2.03 0.29 16.28
CA GLN A 207 3.02 -0.64 16.84
C GLN A 207 4.19 -0.86 15.87
N PHE A 208 3.92 -0.91 14.56
CA PHE A 208 4.94 -1.01 13.53
C PHE A 208 5.87 0.22 13.55
N LEU A 209 5.31 1.43 13.61
CA LEU A 209 6.08 2.67 13.68
C LEU A 209 6.91 2.76 14.96
N GLU A 210 6.33 2.41 16.11
CA GLU A 210 7.03 2.36 17.39
C GLU A 210 8.20 1.38 17.38
N ALA A 211 8.00 0.20 16.76
CA ALA A 211 9.06 -0.80 16.61
C ALA A 211 10.19 -0.32 15.70
N LEU A 212 9.87 0.35 14.59
CA LEU A 212 10.87 0.98 13.72
C LEU A 212 11.64 2.08 14.45
N TYR A 213 10.94 2.94 15.18
CA TYR A 213 11.57 3.99 15.99
C TYR A 213 12.50 3.43 17.07
N ALA A 214 12.12 2.32 17.71
CA ALA A 214 12.91 1.65 18.72
C ALA A 214 14.26 1.11 18.22
N THR A 215 14.48 1.04 16.90
CA THR A 215 15.80 0.72 16.32
C THR A 215 16.84 1.81 16.59
N GLY A 216 16.41 3.03 16.97
CA GLY A 216 17.28 4.19 17.15
C GLY A 216 17.68 4.88 15.84
N LYS A 217 17.20 4.40 14.69
CA LYS A 217 17.45 5.04 13.40
C LYS A 217 16.51 6.25 13.21
N PRO A 218 16.95 7.30 12.50
CA PRO A 218 16.07 8.38 12.10
C PRO A 218 14.90 7.85 11.26
N VAL A 219 13.67 8.19 11.66
CA VAL A 219 12.44 7.82 10.95
C VAL A 219 11.84 9.06 10.30
N VAL A 220 11.54 8.98 9.00
CA VAL A 220 10.68 9.93 8.29
C VAL A 220 9.35 9.25 8.03
N LEU A 221 8.27 9.79 8.58
CA LEU A 221 6.93 9.26 8.39
C LEU A 221 6.26 9.96 7.21
N VAL A 222 5.86 9.21 6.19
CA VAL A 222 5.03 9.69 5.08
C VAL A 222 3.60 9.21 5.34
N LEU A 223 2.67 10.16 5.43
CA LEU A 223 1.26 9.87 5.68
C LEU A 223 0.43 9.96 4.41
N ILE A 224 -0.19 8.83 4.05
CA ILE A 224 -1.18 8.74 2.98
C ILE A 224 -2.54 8.58 3.65
N ASN A 225 -3.35 9.63 3.67
CA ASN A 225 -4.63 9.61 4.38
C ASN A 225 -5.64 10.57 3.72
N GLY A 226 -6.93 10.29 3.88
CA GLY A 226 -7.99 11.15 3.30
C GLY A 226 -8.71 12.01 4.33
N GLN A 227 -8.64 11.63 5.60
CA GLN A 227 -9.25 12.36 6.72
C GLN A 227 -8.19 12.72 7.78
N PRO A 228 -8.47 13.65 8.70
CA PRO A 228 -7.54 13.96 9.79
C PRO A 228 -7.19 12.73 10.65
N LEU A 229 -5.94 12.62 11.10
CA LEU A 229 -5.49 11.52 11.97
C LEU A 229 -4.99 12.03 13.34
N THR A 230 -5.12 11.21 14.39
CA THR A 230 -4.69 11.50 15.77
C THR A 230 -3.28 10.97 16.07
N ILE A 231 -2.30 11.35 15.25
CA ILE A 231 -0.90 10.87 15.28
C ILE A 231 -0.02 11.45 16.41
N ASN A 232 -0.56 11.69 17.60
CA ASN A 232 0.13 12.40 18.70
C ASN A 232 1.49 11.81 19.06
N TRP A 233 1.60 10.49 19.06
CA TRP A 233 2.84 9.80 19.35
C TRP A 233 3.88 10.10 18.28
N ALA A 234 3.51 9.96 16.99
CA ALA A 234 4.42 10.28 15.90
C ALA A 234 4.85 11.75 15.93
N ASN A 235 3.93 12.69 16.15
CA ASN A 235 4.24 14.12 16.27
C ASN A 235 5.23 14.42 17.41
N ARG A 236 5.25 13.60 18.48
CA ARG A 236 6.17 13.78 19.61
C ARG A 236 7.55 13.17 19.35
N PHE A 237 7.59 12.00 18.71
CA PHE A 237 8.80 11.17 18.69
C PHE A 237 9.46 11.04 17.32
N VAL A 238 8.69 11.14 16.23
CA VAL A 238 9.22 11.06 14.87
C VAL A 238 9.74 12.45 14.45
N PRO A 239 11.00 12.56 13.98
CA PRO A 239 11.62 13.86 13.67
C PRO A 239 11.03 14.56 12.45
N ALA A 240 10.46 13.83 11.50
CA ALA A 240 9.88 14.38 10.29
C ALA A 240 8.61 13.64 9.88
N ILE A 241 7.55 14.40 9.57
CA ILE A 241 6.27 13.88 9.09
C ILE A 241 5.90 14.64 7.82
N LEU A 242 5.74 13.91 6.71
CA LEU A 242 5.26 14.42 5.44
C LEU A 242 3.81 13.98 5.24
N GLY A 243 2.87 14.92 5.39
CA GLY A 243 1.47 14.71 5.02
C GLY A 243 1.32 14.79 3.51
N ALA A 244 0.94 13.67 2.89
CA ALA A 244 0.98 13.50 1.45
C ALA A 244 -0.43 13.35 0.84
N GLY A 245 -1.40 12.90 1.65
CA GLY A 245 -2.77 12.70 1.20
C GLY A 245 -2.91 11.53 0.22
N PHE A 246 -4.11 11.32 -0.33
CA PHE A 246 -4.27 10.40 -1.46
C PHE A 246 -3.82 11.07 -2.76
N HIS A 247 -2.90 10.42 -3.46
CA HIS A 247 -2.29 10.99 -4.65
C HIS A 247 -2.83 10.40 -5.95
N GLY A 248 -2.68 11.18 -7.03
CA GLY A 248 -2.78 10.67 -8.39
C GLY A 248 -1.49 9.97 -8.86
N PRO A 249 -1.41 9.63 -10.16
CA PRO A 249 -0.30 8.87 -10.75
C PRO A 249 1.11 9.48 -10.55
N SER A 250 1.21 10.79 -10.34
CA SER A 250 2.47 11.50 -10.09
C SER A 250 2.85 11.58 -8.60
N GLY A 251 2.06 11.00 -7.71
CA GLY A 251 2.22 11.10 -6.25
C GLY A 251 3.57 10.63 -5.74
N GLY A 252 4.01 9.44 -6.17
CA GLY A 252 5.29 8.88 -5.74
C GLY A 252 6.47 9.78 -6.10
N LYS A 253 6.42 10.41 -7.29
CA LYS A 253 7.43 11.39 -7.71
C LYS A 253 7.41 12.63 -6.82
N ALA A 254 6.24 13.22 -6.58
CA ALA A 254 6.11 14.40 -5.73
C ALA A 254 6.59 14.16 -4.28
N VAL A 255 6.27 12.99 -3.71
CA VAL A 255 6.76 12.58 -2.39
C VAL A 255 8.28 12.46 -2.39
N ALA A 256 8.87 11.82 -3.41
CA ALA A 256 10.33 11.70 -3.50
C ALA A 256 11.00 13.08 -3.63
N GLU A 257 10.55 13.91 -4.57
CA GLU A 257 11.10 15.27 -4.77
C GLU A 257 11.02 16.11 -3.48
N ALA A 258 9.94 15.99 -2.70
CA ALA A 258 9.83 16.64 -1.40
C ALA A 258 10.86 16.06 -0.41
N LEU A 259 10.90 14.74 -0.21
CA LEU A 259 11.80 14.09 0.75
C LEU A 259 13.29 14.39 0.49
N PHE A 260 13.69 14.50 -0.78
CA PHE A 260 15.06 14.82 -1.18
C PHE A 260 15.34 16.33 -1.25
N GLY A 261 14.35 17.18 -0.98
CA GLY A 261 14.51 18.63 -1.00
C GLY A 261 14.60 19.25 -2.39
N GLU A 262 14.30 18.49 -3.45
CA GLU A 262 14.19 19.02 -4.82
C GLU A 262 12.99 19.97 -4.96
N TYR A 263 11.96 19.75 -4.14
CA TYR A 263 10.81 20.62 -3.99
C TYR A 263 10.65 21.05 -2.53
N ASN A 264 10.42 22.35 -2.31
CA ASN A 264 10.06 22.86 -0.99
C ASN A 264 8.57 22.63 -0.71
N PRO A 265 8.18 21.79 0.26
CA PRO A 265 6.77 21.56 0.57
C PRO A 265 6.08 22.87 0.98
N GLY A 266 5.02 23.22 0.27
CA GLY A 266 4.21 24.42 0.52
C GLY A 266 2.76 24.13 0.92
N GLY A 267 2.35 22.86 0.95
CA GLY A 267 0.99 22.46 1.26
C GLY A 267 0.55 22.89 2.66
N LYS A 268 -0.69 23.36 2.79
CA LYS A 268 -1.32 23.74 4.05
C LYS A 268 -2.58 22.89 4.27
N LEU A 269 -2.81 22.46 5.49
CA LEU A 269 -3.96 21.63 5.83
C LEU A 269 -5.28 22.37 5.57
N SER A 270 -6.20 21.72 4.84
CA SER A 270 -7.55 22.23 4.58
C SER A 270 -8.53 21.96 5.73
N MET A 271 -8.13 21.15 6.71
CA MET A 271 -8.92 20.79 7.89
C MET A 271 -8.03 20.72 9.13
N THR A 272 -8.61 21.01 10.28
CA THR A 272 -7.92 20.87 11.57
C THR A 272 -7.78 19.39 11.94
N TRP A 273 -6.59 18.97 12.38
CA TRP A 273 -6.35 17.64 12.92
C TRP A 273 -6.49 17.65 14.43
N PRO A 274 -7.39 16.86 15.02
CA PRO A 274 -7.55 16.80 16.47
C PRO A 274 -6.43 15.97 17.11
N LYS A 275 -6.25 16.12 18.43
CA LYS A 275 -5.44 15.22 19.24
C LYS A 275 -6.21 13.95 19.61
N THR A 276 -7.54 14.01 19.71
CA THR A 276 -8.35 12.80 19.98
C THR A 276 -9.68 12.86 19.24
N VAL A 277 -10.28 11.70 18.94
CA VAL A 277 -11.64 11.63 18.35
C VAL A 277 -12.70 12.31 19.23
N GLY A 278 -12.49 12.36 20.55
CA GLY A 278 -13.39 13.06 21.48
C GLY A 278 -13.40 14.58 21.36
N GLN A 279 -12.56 15.17 20.51
CA GLN A 279 -12.62 16.60 20.20
C GLN A 279 -13.55 16.92 19.02
N ILE A 280 -13.94 15.93 18.21
CA ILE A 280 -14.85 16.11 17.08
C ILE A 280 -16.22 16.60 17.62
N GLU A 281 -16.84 17.62 17.04
CA GLU A 281 -16.65 18.13 15.66
C GLU A 281 -15.47 19.07 15.41
N LEU A 282 -14.69 19.51 16.42
CA LEU A 282 -13.54 20.44 16.35
C LEU A 282 -13.55 21.35 15.10
N ASN A 283 -14.66 22.06 14.88
CA ASN A 283 -15.04 22.63 13.59
C ASN A 283 -14.42 24.02 13.36
N PHE A 284 -14.22 24.40 12.09
CA PHE A 284 -13.89 25.77 11.66
C PHE A 284 -14.98 26.29 10.71
N PRO A 285 -15.36 27.59 10.78
CA PRO A 285 -14.96 28.58 11.78
C PRO A 285 -15.71 28.40 13.11
N TYR A 286 -15.02 28.65 14.23
CA TYR A 286 -15.61 28.64 15.58
C TYR A 286 -15.35 29.97 16.29
N LYS A 287 -16.19 30.31 17.28
CA LYS A 287 -16.01 31.54 18.07
C LYS A 287 -14.75 31.43 18.94
N PRO A 288 -13.90 32.47 19.03
CA PRO A 288 -12.82 32.50 20.00
C PRO A 288 -13.34 32.16 21.41
N GLY A 289 -12.75 31.15 22.04
CA GLY A 289 -13.17 30.69 23.37
C GLY A 289 -14.08 29.45 23.42
N SER A 290 -14.76 29.06 22.32
CA SER A 290 -15.64 27.87 22.34
C SER A 290 -14.90 26.54 22.51
N GLN A 291 -13.57 26.56 22.37
CA GLN A 291 -12.65 25.46 22.58
C GLN A 291 -11.49 25.84 23.52
N ALA A 292 -11.60 26.99 24.21
CA ALA A 292 -10.66 27.40 25.24
C ALA A 292 -11.15 26.89 26.60
N GLY A 293 -10.23 26.56 27.51
CA GLY A 293 -10.61 26.14 28.86
C GLY A 293 -11.50 27.18 29.55
N GLN A 294 -12.47 26.72 30.34
CA GLN A 294 -13.28 27.60 31.19
C GLN A 294 -12.49 27.93 32.47
N SER A 295 -12.36 29.22 32.77
CA SER A 295 -11.76 29.68 34.03
C SER A 295 -12.78 29.51 35.16
N ALA A 296 -12.47 28.66 36.14
CA ALA A 296 -13.31 28.49 37.33
C ALA A 296 -13.25 29.70 38.28
N SER A 297 -12.24 30.57 38.15
CA SER A 297 -12.08 31.76 39.01
C SER A 297 -12.92 32.95 38.55
N ASP A 298 -13.23 33.05 37.25
CA ASP A 298 -13.82 34.26 36.65
C ASP A 298 -15.24 34.02 36.11
N ASP A 299 -15.66 32.75 35.99
CA ASP A 299 -17.01 32.36 35.56
C ASP A 299 -17.69 31.53 36.66
N PRO A 300 -18.76 32.03 37.32
CA PRO A 300 -19.50 31.28 38.32
C PRO A 300 -20.20 30.02 37.76
N ASN A 301 -20.22 29.82 36.44
CA ASN A 301 -20.65 28.60 35.77
C ASN A 301 -19.47 27.71 35.29
N GLY A 302 -18.22 28.11 35.54
CA GLY A 302 -17.00 27.45 35.10
C GLY A 302 -16.62 26.24 35.97
N PHE A 303 -17.35 25.13 35.87
CA PHE A 303 -17.06 23.90 36.63
C PHE A 303 -16.23 22.86 35.84
N GLY A 304 -16.07 23.04 34.53
CA GLY A 304 -15.43 22.08 33.64
C GLY A 304 -13.90 22.19 33.61
N ARG A 305 -13.19 21.05 33.68
CA ARG A 305 -11.74 20.98 33.41
C ARG A 305 -11.49 20.32 32.06
N THR A 306 -11.21 21.11 31.03
CA THR A 306 -10.89 20.60 29.70
C THR A 306 -9.64 19.71 29.76
N ARG A 307 -9.79 18.42 29.42
CA ARG A 307 -8.71 17.42 29.50
C ARG A 307 -7.70 17.56 28.37
N VAL A 308 -8.16 17.95 27.19
CA VAL A 308 -7.34 18.10 25.98
C VAL A 308 -7.68 19.43 25.32
N ASN A 309 -6.72 20.34 25.26
CA ASN A 309 -6.87 21.66 24.65
C ASN A 309 -6.12 21.76 23.31
N GLY A 310 -6.73 22.47 22.37
CA GLY A 310 -6.16 22.81 21.07
C GLY A 310 -6.07 21.62 20.08
N PRO A 311 -5.83 21.91 18.80
CA PRO A 311 -5.63 20.90 17.77
C PRO A 311 -4.23 20.28 17.85
N LEU A 312 -4.07 19.12 17.20
CA LEU A 312 -2.75 18.58 16.88
C LEU A 312 -2.11 19.44 15.78
N TYR A 313 -2.84 19.68 14.68
CA TYR A 313 -2.48 20.62 13.64
C TYR A 313 -3.68 21.52 13.29
N PRO A 314 -3.59 22.85 13.41
CA PRO A 314 -4.69 23.74 13.04
C PRO A 314 -4.94 23.78 11.53
N PHE A 315 -6.13 24.22 11.11
CA PHE A 315 -6.37 24.65 9.74
C PHE A 315 -5.26 25.60 9.25
N GLY A 316 -4.80 25.41 8.02
CA GLY A 316 -3.72 26.20 7.44
C GLY A 316 -2.31 25.83 7.95
N TYR A 317 -2.17 24.84 8.83
CA TYR A 317 -0.86 24.36 9.26
C TYR A 317 -0.10 23.70 8.10
N GLY A 318 1.21 23.91 8.06
CA GLY A 318 2.11 23.24 7.13
C GLY A 318 3.50 23.86 7.21
N LEU A 319 4.52 23.02 7.14
CA LEU A 319 5.92 23.44 7.22
C LEU A 319 6.51 23.64 5.82
N SER A 320 7.65 24.32 5.77
CA SER A 320 8.47 24.55 4.58
C SER A 320 9.93 24.40 5.00
N TYR A 321 10.81 24.01 4.08
CA TYR A 321 12.26 23.95 4.31
C TYR A 321 12.89 25.35 4.45
N THR A 322 12.16 26.40 4.10
CA THR A 322 12.61 27.79 4.26
C THR A 322 11.61 28.63 5.09
N SER A 323 12.15 29.67 5.72
CA SER A 323 11.40 30.76 6.35
C SER A 323 11.30 31.92 5.35
N PHE A 324 10.13 32.12 4.77
CA PHE A 324 9.82 33.31 3.97
C PHE A 324 9.47 34.50 4.84
#